data_AF-A0A960EXK2-F1
#
_entry.id   AF-A0A960EXK2-F1
#
_cell.length_a   1.000
_cell.length_b   1.000
_cell.length_c   1.000
_cell.angle_alpha   90.00
_cell.angle_beta   90.00
_cell.angle_gamma   90.00
#
_symmetry.space_group_name_H-M   'P 1'
#
loop_
_entity.id
_entity.type
_entity.pdbx_description
1 polymer ?
#
loop_
_entity_poly.entity_id
_entity_poly.type
_entity_poly.pdbx_seq_one_letter_code
_entity_poly.pdbx_strand_id
1 'polypeptide(L)' 'MTTAGETDERPMLGVGTRVEVRSAFDWSGGFAVEGHDGDRYLIRRRSDDEVLPVSFAAADVRRERRNSMWWI' A
#
# COMPACT_ATOMS: atom_id res chain seq x y z
N MET A 1 -16.61 -29.67 -12.77
CA MET A 1 -15.58 -28.81 -13.40
C MET A 1 -16.07 -27.38 -13.29
N THR A 2 -15.66 -26.66 -12.24
CA THR A 2 -15.99 -25.24 -12.05
C THR A 2 -14.65 -24.51 -11.97
N THR A 3 -14.45 -23.63 -12.94
CA THR A 3 -13.23 -22.87 -13.19
C THR A 3 -12.81 -22.02 -11.98
N ALA A 4 -11.50 -22.12 -11.67
CA ALA A 4 -10.64 -21.20 -10.95
C ALA A 4 -11.32 -20.20 -10.01
N GLY A 5 -11.28 -20.50 -8.71
CA GLY A 5 -10.99 -19.45 -7.74
C GLY A 5 -9.57 -18.98 -8.03
N GLU A 6 -9.45 -18.02 -8.93
CA GLU A 6 -8.32 -17.11 -8.98
C GLU A 6 -8.34 -16.42 -7.61
N THR A 7 -7.70 -17.05 -6.61
CA THR A 7 -7.14 -16.32 -5.49
C THR A 7 -6.46 -15.15 -6.17
N ASP A 8 -6.95 -13.93 -5.95
CA ASP A 8 -6.36 -12.71 -6.50
C ASP A 8 -4.93 -12.68 -5.94
N GLU A 9 -4.04 -13.40 -6.62
CA GLU A 9 -2.64 -13.59 -6.31
C GLU A 9 -1.87 -12.35 -6.74
N ARG A 10 -2.55 -11.19 -6.66
CA ARG A 10 -1.89 -9.90 -6.72
C ARG A 10 -0.78 -9.99 -5.69
N PRO A 11 0.49 -9.98 -6.15
CA PRO A 11 1.59 -10.25 -5.26
C PRO A 11 1.53 -9.22 -4.15
N MET A 12 1.19 -9.67 -2.94
CA MET A 12 1.02 -8.78 -1.81
C MET A 12 2.32 -8.00 -1.63
N LEU A 13 2.21 -6.69 -1.47
CA LEU A 13 3.37 -5.84 -1.33
C LEU A 13 4.13 -6.26 -0.08
N GLY A 14 5.38 -6.71 -0.22
CA GLY A 14 6.16 -7.23 0.89
C GLY A 14 6.37 -6.18 1.99
N VAL A 15 6.54 -6.62 3.24
CA VAL A 15 6.89 -5.74 4.37
C VAL A 15 8.16 -4.94 4.06
N GLY A 16 8.16 -3.67 4.42
CA GLY A 16 9.20 -2.69 4.09
C GLY A 16 9.09 -2.08 2.68
N THR A 17 8.15 -2.55 1.84
CA THR A 17 7.89 -1.94 0.53
C THR A 17 7.37 -0.53 0.70
N ARG A 18 7.95 0.42 -0.03
CA ARG A 18 7.47 1.81 -0.08
C ARG A 18 6.20 1.89 -0.90
N VAL A 19 5.21 2.55 -0.32
CA VAL A 19 3.86 2.62 -0.86
C VAL A 19 3.31 4.02 -0.77
N GLU A 20 2.38 4.30 -1.67
CA GLU A 20 1.51 5.45 -1.62
C GLU A 20 0.12 4.97 -1.18
N VAL A 21 -0.48 5.72 -0.25
CA VAL A 21 -1.84 5.49 0.24
C VAL A 21 -2.78 6.48 -0.42
N ARG A 22 -3.97 6.00 -0.80
CA ARG A 22 -5.01 6.84 -1.37
C ARG A 22 -5.64 7.73 -0.29
N SER A 23 -5.58 9.04 -0.51
CA SER A 23 -6.37 10.03 0.21
C SER A 23 -7.61 10.42 -0.60
N ALA A 24 -8.54 11.14 0.02
CA ALA A 24 -9.79 11.58 -0.63
C ALA A 24 -9.58 12.37 -1.93
N PHE A 25 -8.43 13.02 -2.08
CA PHE A 25 -8.12 13.89 -3.22
C PHE A 25 -6.94 13.39 -4.07
N ASP A 26 -5.95 12.73 -3.48
CA ASP A 26 -4.71 12.35 -4.18
C ASP A 26 -4.02 11.12 -3.54
N TRP A 27 -2.91 10.66 -4.12
CA TRP A 27 -2.08 9.60 -3.58
C TRP A 27 -0.94 10.21 -2.75
N SER A 28 -0.83 9.79 -1.50
CA SER A 28 0.19 10.31 -0.59
C SER A 28 1.30 9.27 -0.42
N GLY A 29 2.54 9.66 -0.74
CA GLY A 29 3.74 8.83 -0.54
C GLY A 29 4.34 8.97 0.86
N GLY A 30 5.52 8.39 1.06
CA GLY A 30 6.20 8.42 2.37
C GLY A 30 5.74 7.34 3.35
N PHE A 31 5.08 6.30 2.85
CA PHE A 31 4.64 5.17 3.66
C PHE A 31 5.41 3.90 3.31
N ALA A 32 5.39 2.93 4.22
CA ALA A 32 5.89 1.59 4.00
C ALA A 32 4.89 0.56 4.52
N VAL A 33 4.87 -0.63 3.90
CA VAL A 33 4.11 -1.76 4.44
C VAL A 33 4.80 -2.23 5.72
N GLU A 34 4.08 -2.24 6.83
CA GLU A 34 4.55 -2.83 8.09
C GLU A 34 4.17 -4.31 8.19
N GLY A 35 3.02 -4.66 7.65
CA GLY A 35 2.47 -6.01 7.76
C GLY A 35 1.19 -6.19 6.97
N HIS A 36 0.64 -7.39 7.06
CA HIS A 36 -0.61 -7.78 6.41
C HIS A 36 -1.57 -8.30 7.48
N ASP A 37 -2.82 -7.87 7.40
CA ASP A 37 -3.94 -8.33 8.21
C ASP A 37 -4.99 -8.92 7.26
N GLY A 38 -4.80 -10.19 6.87
CA GLY A 38 -5.59 -10.84 5.82
C GLY A 38 -5.39 -10.16 4.47
N ASP A 39 -6.44 -9.59 3.90
CA ASP A 39 -6.41 -8.84 2.62
C ASP A 39 -6.02 -7.35 2.79
N ARG A 40 -5.83 -6.90 4.03
CA ARG A 40 -5.53 -5.50 4.36
C ARG A 40 -4.06 -5.30 4.66
N TYR A 41 -3.56 -4.10 4.37
CA TYR A 41 -2.20 -3.67 4.65
C TYR A 41 -2.14 -2.83 5.91
N LEU A 42 -1.21 -3.19 6.79
CA LEU A 42 -0.75 -2.32 7.86
C LEU A 42 0.32 -1.41 7.29
N ILE A 43 0.13 -0.11 7.46
CA ILE A 43 0.98 0.89 6.83
C ILE A 43 1.69 1.70 7.91
N ARG A 44 3.02 1.81 7.81
CA ARG A 44 3.85 2.70 8.62
C ARG A 44 4.13 3.99 7.87
N ARG A 45 3.87 5.11 8.53
CA ARG A 45 4.24 6.45 8.06
C ARG A 45 5.72 6.68 8.35
N ARG A 46 6.56 6.79 7.31
CA ARG A 46 8.02 6.91 7.48
C ARG A 46 8.47 8.26 8.03
N SER A 47 7.65 9.30 7.92
CA SER A 47 7.98 10.63 8.48
C SER A 47 8.14 10.64 9.99
N ASP A 48 7.36 9.81 10.68
CA ASP A 48 7.26 9.80 12.16
C ASP A 48 7.47 8.38 12.73
N ASP A 49 7.77 7.42 11.85
CA ASP A 49 7.89 5.98 12.14
C ASP A 49 6.67 5.36 12.87
N GLU A 50 5.49 5.97 12.73
CA GLU A 50 4.26 5.52 13.35
C GLU A 50 3.47 4.58 12.43
N VAL A 51 3.04 3.43 12.97
CA VAL A 51 2.09 2.53 12.29
C VAL A 51 0.70 3.13 12.39
N LEU A 52 0.06 3.33 11.24
CA LEU A 52 -1.29 3.89 11.21
C LEU A 52 -2.24 2.92 11.92
N PRO A 53 -3.15 3.42 12.78
CA PRO A 53 -4.12 2.59 13.50
C PRO A 53 -5.20 2.00 12.57
N VAL A 54 -5.19 2.42 11.30
CA VAL A 54 -6.10 1.97 10.25
C VAL A 54 -5.35 1.08 9.27
N SER A 55 -5.99 -0.02 8.86
CA SER A 55 -5.50 -0.88 7.79
C SER A 55 -6.17 -0.51 6.47
N PHE A 56 -5.41 -0.63 5.38
CA PHE A 56 -5.83 -0.19 4.05
C PHE A 56 -6.08 -1.37 3.12
N ALA A 57 -7.10 -1.30 2.28
CA ALA A 57 -7.35 -2.31 1.26
C ALA A 57 -6.28 -2.24 0.16
N ALA A 58 -6.06 -3.36 -0.56
CA ALA A 58 -5.16 -3.39 -1.71
C ALA A 58 -5.51 -2.37 -2.81
N ALA A 59 -6.76 -1.91 -2.89
CA ALA A 59 -7.20 -0.88 -3.83
C ALA A 59 -6.76 0.54 -3.44
N ASP A 60 -6.49 0.78 -2.16
CA ASP A 60 -6.10 2.08 -1.60
C ASP A 60 -4.60 2.17 -1.32
N VAL A 61 -3.86 1.09 -1.60
CA VAL A 61 -2.40 1.03 -1.45
C VAL A 61 -1.81 0.67 -2.80
N ARG A 62 -0.87 1.49 -3.28
CA ARG A 62 -0.04 1.10 -4.42
C ARG A 62 1.42 1.25 -4.10
N ARG A 63 2.26 0.51 -4.83
CA ARG A 63 3.71 0.68 -4.76
C ARG A 63 4.08 2.12 -5.14
N GLU A 64 4.90 2.74 -4.31
CA GLU A 64 5.41 4.09 -4.56
C GLU A 64 6.14 4.08 -5.90
N ARG A 65 5.53 4.73 -6.90
CA ARG A 65 6.19 4.95 -8.17
C ARG A 65 7.02 6.21 -7.99
N ARG A 66 8.35 6.09 -8.12
CA ARG A 66 9.25 7.24 -8.13
C ARG A 66 8.96 8.08 -9.37
N ASN A 67 7.88 8.87 -9.34
CA ASN A 67 7.67 9.90 -10.33
C ASN A 67 8.56 11.06 -9.92
N SER A 68 9.79 11.02 -10.44
CA SER A 68 10.69 12.17 -10.45
C SER A 68 10.05 13.27 -11.31
N MET A 69 9.05 13.98 -10.79
CA MET A 69 8.57 15.26 -11.33
C MET A 69 8.43 16.28 -10.19
N TRP A 70 9.62 16.61 -9.71
CA TRP A 70 10.09 17.95 -9.35
C TRP A 70 9.46 18.95 -10.34
N TRP A 71 8.41 19.65 -9.90
CA TRP A 71 7.96 20.85 -10.59
C TRP A 71 8.75 22.04 -10.03
N ILE A 72 9.48 22.67 -10.95
CA ILE A 72 9.94 24.06 -10.95
C ILE A 72 8.74 25.00 -10.86
#